data_AF-A0A6C1QIZ7-F1
#
_entry.id   AF-A0A6C1QIZ7-F1
#
_cell.length_a   1.000
_cell.length_b   1.000
_cell.length_c   1.000
_cell.angle_alpha   90.00
_cell.angle_beta   90.00
_cell.angle_gamma   90.00
#
_symmetry.space_group_name_H-M   'P 1'
#
loop_
_entity.id
_entity.type
_entity.pdbx_description
1 polymer ?
#
loop_
_entity_poly.entity_id
_entity_poly.type
_entity_poly.pdbx_seq_one_letter_code
_entity_poly.pdbx_strand_id
1 'polypeptide(L)'
;MKTLLRISSGNYPVIVMIVFAMFLVSCGGGQNRAQKEQLKEAKQTTIQNINRYKNEIQERINYVEGQIEEASGELEENLKEARTELKAQKDLLAQELKNVEEASIEQWNDIVGKASESLGKARSKMNEVSKNVRTWLEDEEE
;
A
#
# COMPACT_ATOMS: atom_id res chain seq x y z
N MET A 1 31.76 -39.68 2.08
CA MET A 1 30.94 -38.72 2.85
C MET A 1 31.45 -37.31 2.59
N LYS A 2 30.78 -36.54 1.73
CA LYS A 2 30.95 -35.09 1.59
C LYS A 2 29.56 -34.53 1.29
N THR A 3 28.89 -34.08 2.34
CA THR A 3 27.57 -33.45 2.24
C THR A 3 27.79 -32.05 1.68
N LEU A 4 27.25 -31.84 0.48
CA LEU A 4 27.17 -30.55 -0.20
C LEU A 4 26.25 -29.63 0.61
N LEU A 5 26.81 -28.54 1.15
CA LEU A 5 26.04 -27.38 1.58
C LEU A 5 25.52 -26.67 0.32
N ARG A 6 24.29 -27.03 -0.07
CA ARG A 6 23.51 -26.32 -1.08
C ARG A 6 22.88 -25.11 -0.40
N ILE A 7 23.59 -23.99 -0.39
CA ILE A 7 23.01 -22.71 0.01
C ILE A 7 22.06 -22.28 -1.11
N SER A 8 20.77 -22.37 -0.80
CA SER A 8 19.68 -21.88 -1.63
C SER A 8 19.77 -20.36 -1.70
N SER A 9 19.90 -19.84 -2.91
CA SER A 9 19.77 -18.42 -3.26
C SER A 9 18.31 -18.00 -3.13
N GLY A 10 17.87 -17.79 -1.88
CA GLY A 10 16.63 -17.09 -1.57
C GLY A 10 16.91 -15.59 -1.57
N ASN A 11 16.48 -14.92 -2.64
CA ASN A 11 16.36 -13.47 -2.70
C ASN A 11 15.49 -12.99 -1.54
N TYR A 12 16.08 -12.43 -0.48
CA TYR A 12 15.61 -11.32 0.37
C TYR A 12 16.67 -11.09 1.47
N PRO A 13 16.96 -9.86 1.92
CA PRO A 13 16.88 -8.58 1.21
C PRO A 13 18.08 -7.64 1.52
N VAL A 14 18.38 -6.76 0.55
CA VAL A 14 19.21 -5.54 0.73
C VAL A 14 18.67 -4.62 1.86
N ILE A 15 17.45 -4.87 2.35
CA ILE A 15 16.74 -4.11 3.38
C ILE A 15 17.42 -4.21 4.77
N VAL A 16 18.17 -5.27 5.07
CA VAL A 16 18.79 -5.44 6.41
C VAL A 16 20.06 -4.61 6.60
N MET A 17 20.70 -4.15 5.52
CA MET A 17 22.02 -3.49 5.62
C MET A 17 21.97 -2.00 6.00
N ILE A 18 20.79 -1.36 5.93
CA ILE A 18 20.65 0.09 6.21
C ILE A 18 20.53 0.39 7.72
N VAL A 19 20.21 -0.60 8.55
CA VAL A 19 19.90 -0.38 9.98
C VAL A 19 21.15 -0.20 10.87
N PHE A 20 22.36 -0.52 10.40
CA PHE A 20 23.56 -0.58 11.26
C PHE A 20 24.51 0.64 11.22
N ALA A 21 24.21 1.69 10.45
CA ALA A 21 25.13 2.83 10.29
C ALA A 21 24.93 3.98 11.30
N MET A 22 24.07 3.83 12.32
CA MET A 22 23.65 4.95 13.19
C MET A 22 24.56 5.26 14.39
N PHE A 23 25.74 4.66 14.53
CA PHE A 23 26.55 4.81 15.75
C PHE A 23 27.78 5.73 15.69
N LEU A 24 28.06 6.43 14.58
CA LEU A 24 29.34 7.19 14.44
C LEU A 24 29.24 8.62 13.91
N VAL A 25 28.29 9.45 14.36
CA VAL A 25 28.39 10.91 14.11
C VAL A 25 27.99 11.73 15.35
N SER A 26 28.87 11.74 16.35
CA SER A 26 28.91 12.79 17.36
C SER A 26 29.50 14.06 16.76
N CYS A 27 28.65 14.96 16.23
CA CYS A 27 28.97 16.38 16.01
C CYS A 27 27.66 17.20 16.00
N GLY A 28 27.41 17.91 17.11
CA GLY A 28 26.16 18.62 17.40
C GLY A 28 25.86 19.71 16.39
N GLY A 29 24.78 19.53 15.62
CA GLY A 29 24.24 20.52 14.68
C GLY A 29 24.00 19.96 13.27
N GLY A 30 24.91 19.12 12.74
CA GLY A 30 24.80 18.54 11.40
C GLY A 30 23.89 17.30 11.31
N GLN A 31 23.89 16.48 12.36
CA GLN A 31 23.12 15.23 12.41
C GLN A 31 21.61 15.45 12.29
N ASN A 32 21.08 16.49 12.94
CA ASN A 32 19.64 16.80 12.92
C ASN A 32 19.17 17.31 11.54
N ARG A 33 20.02 18.02 10.79
CA ARG A 33 19.70 18.46 9.43
C ARG A 33 19.68 17.27 8.45
N ALA A 34 20.65 16.36 8.55
CA ALA A 34 20.70 15.17 7.72
C ALA A 34 19.48 14.24 7.96
N GLN A 35 19.10 14.03 9.23
CA GLN A 35 17.92 13.24 9.59
C GLN A 35 16.61 13.85 9.07
N LYS A 36 16.48 15.19 9.11
CA LYS A 36 15.31 15.89 8.57
C LYS A 36 15.17 15.74 7.06
N GLU A 37 16.28 15.83 6.30
CA GLU A 37 16.22 15.64 4.84
C GLU A 37 15.89 14.18 4.49
N GLN A 38 16.50 13.22 5.18
CA GLN A 38 16.17 11.80 5.01
C GLN A 38 14.69 11.50 5.30
N LEU A 39 14.13 12.07 6.38
CA LEU A 39 12.71 11.93 6.69
C LEU A 39 11.85 12.52 5.57
N LYS A 40 12.22 13.70 5.06
CA LYS A 40 11.46 14.37 3.99
C LYS A 40 11.45 13.54 2.71
N GLU A 41 12.59 12.99 2.30
CA GLU A 41 12.66 12.07 1.16
C GLU A 41 11.81 10.82 1.37
N ALA A 42 11.93 10.19 2.55
CA ALA A 42 11.16 8.99 2.89
C ALA A 42 9.64 9.26 2.92
N LYS A 43 9.22 10.41 3.44
CA LYS A 43 7.84 10.90 3.38
C LYS A 43 7.37 11.06 1.94
N GLN A 44 8.13 11.73 1.09
CA GLN A 44 7.78 11.94 -0.31
C GLN A 44 7.58 10.62 -1.06
N THR A 45 8.48 9.65 -0.89
CA THR A 45 8.33 8.32 -1.49
C THR A 45 7.08 7.60 -0.97
N THR A 46 6.80 7.68 0.33
CA THR A 46 5.63 7.03 0.95
C THR A 46 4.32 7.68 0.46
N ILE A 47 4.27 9.01 0.40
CA ILE A 47 3.15 9.79 -0.15
C ILE A 47 2.88 9.40 -1.61
N GLN A 48 3.93 9.32 -2.44
CA GLN A 48 3.80 8.90 -3.84
C GLN A 48 3.23 7.48 -3.96
N ASN A 49 3.72 6.54 -3.14
CA ASN A 49 3.21 5.17 -3.11
C ASN A 49 1.73 5.12 -2.71
N ILE A 50 1.33 5.84 -1.66
CA ILE A 50 -0.06 5.89 -1.20
C ILE A 50 -0.96 6.49 -2.28
N ASN A 51 -0.56 7.61 -2.89
CA ASN A 51 -1.35 8.25 -3.93
C ASN A 51 -1.50 7.37 -5.18
N ARG A 52 -0.45 6.63 -5.57
CA ARG A 52 -0.57 5.64 -6.66
C ARG A 52 -1.67 4.63 -6.37
N TYR A 53 -1.67 4.01 -5.18
CA TYR A 53 -2.69 3.01 -4.84
C TYR A 53 -4.09 3.61 -4.69
N LYS A 54 -4.23 4.83 -4.16
CA LYS A 54 -5.52 5.54 -4.13
C LYS A 54 -6.08 5.79 -5.53
N ASN A 55 -5.22 6.20 -6.47
CA ASN A 55 -5.62 6.42 -7.86
C ASN A 55 -5.99 5.10 -8.52
N GLU A 56 -5.21 4.05 -8.30
CA GLU A 56 -5.53 2.71 -8.77
C GLU A 56 -6.92 2.29 -8.27
N ILE A 57 -7.18 2.37 -6.97
CA ILE A 57 -8.51 2.03 -6.41
C ILE A 57 -9.61 2.89 -7.03
N GLN A 58 -9.38 4.19 -7.27
CA GLN A 58 -10.36 5.06 -7.92
C GLN A 58 -10.69 4.59 -9.35
N GLU A 59 -9.71 4.15 -10.13
CA GLU A 59 -9.96 3.58 -11.46
C GLU A 59 -10.87 2.35 -11.38
N ARG A 60 -10.68 1.49 -10.37
CA ARG A 60 -11.53 0.29 -10.18
C ARG A 60 -12.94 0.69 -9.73
N ILE A 61 -13.06 1.71 -8.86
CA ILE A 61 -14.36 2.27 -8.48
C ILE A 61 -15.11 2.75 -9.72
N ASN A 62 -14.46 3.53 -10.59
CA ASN A 62 -15.07 4.05 -11.81
C ASN A 62 -15.52 2.91 -12.74
N TYR A 63 -14.69 1.87 -12.89
CA TYR A 63 -15.04 0.70 -13.68
C TYR A 63 -16.30 0.00 -13.12
N VAL A 64 -16.32 -0.29 -11.81
CA VAL A 64 -17.49 -0.91 -11.16
C VAL A 64 -18.72 -0.02 -11.27
N GLU A 65 -18.59 1.29 -11.11
CA GLU A 65 -19.69 2.24 -11.28
C GLU A 65 -20.28 2.18 -12.70
N GLY A 66 -19.46 2.06 -13.74
CA GLY A 66 -19.93 1.86 -15.11
C GLY A 66 -20.68 0.54 -15.31
N GLN A 67 -20.23 -0.55 -14.66
CA GLN A 67 -20.93 -1.85 -14.74
C GLN A 67 -22.26 -1.85 -13.98
N ILE A 68 -22.37 -1.09 -12.88
CA ILE A 68 -23.64 -0.93 -12.14
C ILE A 68 -24.72 -0.28 -13.02
N GLU A 69 -24.36 0.62 -13.93
CA GLU A 69 -25.33 1.29 -14.81
C GLU A 69 -26.01 0.32 -15.80
N GLU A 70 -25.33 -0.78 -16.13
CA GLU A 70 -25.79 -1.79 -17.09
C GLU A 70 -26.40 -3.03 -16.40
N ALA A 71 -25.96 -3.32 -15.16
CA ALA A 71 -26.40 -4.47 -14.38
C ALA A 71 -27.81 -4.28 -13.79
N SER A 72 -28.45 -5.40 -13.47
CA SER A 72 -29.72 -5.40 -12.73
C SER A 72 -29.80 -6.56 -11.73
N GLY A 73 -30.72 -6.47 -10.77
CA GLY A 73 -30.96 -7.55 -9.81
C GLY A 73 -29.75 -7.86 -8.94
N GLU A 74 -29.41 -9.15 -8.80
CA GLU A 74 -28.35 -9.62 -7.91
C GLU A 74 -26.96 -9.10 -8.30
N LEU A 75 -26.67 -8.99 -9.60
CA LEU A 75 -25.38 -8.44 -10.04
C LEU A 75 -25.23 -6.97 -9.63
N GLU A 76 -26.27 -6.16 -9.80
CA GLU A 76 -26.24 -4.74 -9.42
C GLU A 76 -25.95 -4.58 -7.92
N GLU A 77 -26.54 -5.43 -7.08
CA GLU A 77 -26.30 -5.46 -5.64
C GLU A 77 -24.86 -5.85 -5.30
N ASN A 78 -24.34 -6.92 -5.91
CA ASN A 78 -22.96 -7.37 -5.73
C ASN A 78 -21.94 -6.29 -6.14
N LEU A 79 -22.17 -5.62 -7.27
CA LEU A 79 -21.32 -4.52 -7.74
C LEU A 79 -21.39 -3.30 -6.81
N LYS A 80 -22.56 -2.96 -6.25
CA LYS A 80 -22.69 -1.88 -5.25
C LYS A 80 -21.92 -2.18 -3.97
N GLU A 81 -21.90 -3.44 -3.53
CA GLU A 81 -21.09 -3.89 -2.39
C GLU A 81 -19.60 -3.75 -2.69
N ALA A 82 -19.14 -4.29 -3.83
CA ALA A 82 -17.77 -4.16 -4.30
C ALA A 82 -17.28 -2.69 -4.36
N ARG A 83 -18.11 -1.79 -4.89
CA ARG A 83 -17.85 -0.34 -4.91
C ARG A 83 -17.66 0.22 -3.50
N THR A 84 -18.50 -0.21 -2.56
CA THR A 84 -18.44 0.23 -1.15
C THR A 84 -17.15 -0.23 -0.48
N GLU A 85 -16.75 -1.48 -0.71
CA GLU A 85 -15.48 -2.01 -0.20
C GLU A 85 -14.28 -1.22 -0.73
N LEU A 86 -14.25 -0.93 -2.04
CA LEU A 86 -13.19 -0.13 -2.65
C LEU A 86 -13.15 1.30 -2.09
N LYS A 87 -14.30 1.95 -1.89
CA LYS A 87 -14.37 3.28 -1.26
C LYS A 87 -13.79 3.26 0.15
N ALA A 88 -14.13 2.25 0.96
CA ALA A 88 -13.57 2.09 2.29
C ALA A 88 -12.03 1.93 2.27
N GLN A 89 -11.47 1.16 1.33
CA GLN A 89 -10.02 1.05 1.20
C GLN A 89 -9.36 2.36 0.78
N LYS A 90 -9.99 3.12 -0.14
CA LYS A 90 -9.49 4.42 -0.57
C LYS A 90 -9.46 5.43 0.58
N ASP A 91 -10.50 5.45 1.41
CA ASP A 91 -10.61 6.35 2.56
C ASP A 91 -9.59 5.99 3.65
N LEU A 92 -9.37 4.70 3.89
CA LEU A 92 -8.31 4.23 4.77
C LEU A 92 -6.93 4.72 4.30
N LEU A 93 -6.63 4.61 3.01
CA LEU A 93 -5.37 5.16 2.46
C LEU A 93 -5.31 6.69 2.51
N ALA A 94 -6.44 7.39 2.43
CA ALA A 94 -6.47 8.84 2.61
C ALA A 94 -6.13 9.25 4.05
N GLN A 95 -6.58 8.48 5.03
CA GLN A 95 -6.20 8.68 6.42
C GLN A 95 -4.71 8.42 6.65
N GLU A 96 -4.15 7.35 6.10
CA GLU A 96 -2.71 7.06 6.23
C GLU A 96 -1.84 8.10 5.54
N LEU A 97 -2.29 8.65 4.40
CA LEU A 97 -1.61 9.75 3.73
C LEU A 97 -1.44 10.94 4.68
N LYS A 98 -2.51 11.33 5.36
CA LYS A 98 -2.48 12.42 6.34
C LYS A 98 -1.53 12.11 7.50
N ASN A 99 -1.56 10.89 8.02
CA ASN A 99 -0.65 10.46 9.09
C ASN A 99 0.82 10.59 8.65
N VAL A 100 1.15 10.18 7.42
CA VAL A 100 2.50 10.28 6.84
C VAL A 100 2.93 11.74 6.66
N GLU A 101 2.04 12.60 6.18
CA GLU A 101 2.30 14.04 6.03
C GLU A 101 2.64 14.69 7.38
N GLU A 102 1.90 14.33 8.43
CA GLU A 102 2.04 14.91 9.78
C GLU A 102 3.15 14.26 10.63
N ALA A 103 3.72 13.13 10.20
CA ALA A 103 4.68 12.36 11.01
C ALA A 103 5.93 13.15 11.44
N SER A 104 6.28 13.09 12.73
CA SER A 104 7.60 13.55 13.22
C SER A 104 8.69 12.50 12.98
N ILE A 105 9.96 12.85 13.24
CA ILE A 105 11.09 11.89 13.17
C ILE A 105 10.86 10.76 14.16
N GLU A 106 10.40 11.10 15.36
CA GLU A 106 10.18 10.18 16.47
C GLU A 106 9.05 9.18 16.18
N GLN A 107 8.04 9.60 15.43
CA GLN A 107 6.87 8.77 15.08
C GLN A 107 7.01 8.04 13.74
N TRP A 108 8.02 8.38 12.94
CA TRP A 108 8.14 7.95 11.55
C TRP A 108 8.03 6.43 11.38
N ASN A 109 8.76 5.66 12.19
CA ASN A 109 8.80 4.21 12.06
C ASN A 109 7.46 3.53 12.34
N ASP A 110 6.67 4.05 13.30
CA ASP A 110 5.34 3.54 13.59
C ASP A 110 4.36 3.89 12.47
N ILE A 111 4.38 5.15 12.02
CA ILE A 111 3.48 5.63 10.97
C ILE A 111 3.75 4.91 9.64
N VAL A 112 5.01 4.76 9.23
CA VAL A 112 5.34 4.07 7.97
C VAL A 112 5.02 2.57 8.04
N GLY A 113 5.14 1.95 9.23
CA GLY A 113 4.73 0.57 9.48
C GLY A 113 3.23 0.38 9.28
N LYS A 114 2.41 1.21 9.93
CA LYS A 114 0.93 1.20 9.77
C LYS A 114 0.50 1.49 8.35
N ALA A 115 1.07 2.52 7.71
CA ALA A 115 0.78 2.85 6.31
C ALA A 115 1.12 1.69 5.37
N SER A 116 2.23 0.98 5.61
CA SER A 116 2.62 -0.20 4.81
C SER A 116 1.66 -1.38 5.00
N GLU A 117 1.20 -1.63 6.22
CA GLU A 117 0.18 -2.66 6.50
C GLU A 117 -1.15 -2.32 5.81
N SER A 118 -1.61 -1.07 5.97
CA SER A 118 -2.79 -0.52 5.33
C SER A 118 -2.74 -0.62 3.80
N LEU A 119 -1.59 -0.32 3.19
CA LEU A 119 -1.35 -0.52 1.76
C LEU A 119 -1.45 -1.99 1.34
N GLY A 120 -0.88 -2.90 2.14
CA GLY A 120 -0.98 -4.34 1.90
C GLY A 120 -2.44 -4.82 1.91
N LYS A 121 -3.22 -4.39 2.91
CA LYS A 121 -4.65 -4.72 3.02
C LYS A 121 -5.46 -4.16 1.86
N ALA A 122 -5.27 -2.88 1.54
CA ALA A 122 -5.97 -2.22 0.44
C ALA A 122 -5.68 -2.91 -0.91
N ARG A 123 -4.43 -3.29 -1.16
CA ARG A 123 -4.03 -4.03 -2.37
C ARG A 123 -4.69 -5.40 -2.45
N SER A 124 -4.67 -6.17 -1.35
CA SER A 124 -5.30 -7.50 -1.31
C SER A 124 -6.79 -7.41 -1.59
N LYS A 125 -7.48 -6.46 -0.95
CA LYS A 125 -8.93 -6.28 -1.12
C LYS A 125 -9.30 -5.75 -2.51
N MET A 126 -8.52 -4.83 -3.07
CA MET A 126 -8.68 -4.38 -4.46
C MET A 126 -8.59 -5.55 -5.46
N ASN A 127 -7.62 -6.45 -5.26
CA ASN A 127 -7.45 -7.63 -6.13
C ASN A 127 -8.60 -8.63 -5.97
N GLU A 128 -9.05 -8.87 -4.73
CA GLU A 128 -10.20 -9.72 -4.43
C GLU A 128 -11.46 -9.18 -5.12
N VAL A 129 -11.77 -7.90 -4.94
CA VAL A 129 -12.91 -7.24 -5.61
C VAL A 129 -12.78 -7.35 -7.13
N SER A 130 -11.59 -7.08 -7.68
CA SER A 130 -11.37 -7.17 -9.13
C SER A 130 -11.61 -8.58 -9.68
N LYS A 131 -11.26 -9.61 -8.90
CA LYS A 131 -11.52 -11.00 -9.26
C LYS A 131 -13.01 -11.31 -9.21
N ASN A 132 -13.69 -10.92 -8.13
CA ASN A 132 -15.12 -11.17 -7.95
C ASN A 132 -15.95 -10.49 -9.04
N VAL A 133 -15.67 -9.21 -9.33
CA VAL A 133 -16.34 -8.45 -10.40
C VAL A 133 -16.19 -9.16 -11.74
N ARG A 134 -14.99 -9.66 -12.07
CA ARG A 134 -14.80 -10.42 -13.31
C ARG A 134 -15.66 -11.67 -13.35
N THR A 135 -15.64 -12.46 -12.28
CA THR A 135 -16.43 -13.70 -12.21
C THR A 135 -17.92 -13.42 -12.37
N TRP A 136 -18.45 -12.41 -11.67
CA TRP A 136 -19.88 -12.10 -11.76
C TRP A 136 -20.32 -11.62 -13.14
N LEU A 137 -19.45 -10.90 -13.87
CA LEU A 137 -19.74 -10.47 -15.23
C LEU A 137 -19.66 -11.63 -16.24
N GLU A 138 -18.73 -12.58 -16.04
CA GLU A 138 -18.65 -13.79 -16.86
C GLU A 138 -19.89 -14.69 -16.66
N ASP A 139 -20.40 -14.79 -15.43
CA ASP A 139 -21.59 -15.60 -15.10
C ASP A 139 -22.91 -15.01 -15.64
N GLU A 140 -22.98 -13.71 -15.96
CA GLU A 140 -24.18 -13.06 -16.54
C GLU A 140 -24.28 -13.23 -18.07
N GLU A 141 -23.16 -13.54 -18.74
CA GLU A 141 -23.11 -13.77 -20.19
C GLU A 141 -23.56 -15.19 -20.63
N GLU A 142 -23.78 -16.11 -19.68
CA GLU A 142 -24.27 -17.49 -19.91
C GLU A 142 -25.81 -17.64 -19.85
#